data_AF-A0A6G2DAK2-F1
#
_entry.id   AF-A0A6G2DAK2-F1
#
_cell.length_a   1.000
_cell.length_b   1.000
_cell.length_c   1.000
_cell.angle_alpha   90.00
_cell.angle_beta   90.00
_cell.angle_gamma   90.00
#
_symmetry.space_group_name_H-M   'P 1'
#
loop_
_entity.id
_entity.type
_entity.pdbx_description
1 polymer ?
#
loop_
_entity_poly.entity_id
_entity_poly.type
_entity_poly.pdbx_seq_one_letter_code
_entity_poly.pdbx_strand_id
1 'polypeptide(L)'
;GSSRAQLQLRQILNAPEIKANVLPDEFLLSHSLQAFNPSGDLVDLDVIKKLDAIFDDFRIFVKITEKLRNAQELLRKDAEDFDWENL
;
A
#
# COMPACT_ATOMS: atom_id res chain seq x y z
N GLY A 1 -9.57 -12.18 -14.32
CA GLY A 1 -10.11 -12.45 -12.98
C GLY A 1 -9.42 -11.59 -11.95
N SER A 2 -8.12 -11.83 -11.74
CA SER A 2 -7.28 -11.11 -10.79
C SER A 2 -7.30 -9.58 -10.92
N SER A 3 -7.17 -9.02 -12.13
CA SER A 3 -7.19 -7.56 -12.32
C SER A 3 -8.49 -6.90 -11.83
N ARG A 4 -9.64 -7.52 -12.07
CA ARG A 4 -10.94 -7.02 -11.57
C ARG A 4 -11.02 -7.13 -10.05
N ALA A 5 -10.54 -8.23 -9.47
CA ALA A 5 -10.51 -8.41 -8.02
C ALA A 5 -9.61 -7.38 -7.34
N GLN A 6 -8.44 -7.09 -7.93
CA GLN A 6 -7.53 -6.07 -7.43
C GLN A 6 -8.13 -4.67 -7.50
N LEU A 7 -8.80 -4.33 -8.61
CA LEU A 7 -9.53 -3.08 -8.75
C LEU A 7 -10.65 -2.96 -7.69
N GLN A 8 -11.44 -4.02 -7.49
CA GLN A 8 -12.49 -4.05 -6.47
C GLN A 8 -11.94 -3.87 -5.06
N LEU A 9 -10.84 -4.54 -4.73
CA LEU A 9 -10.16 -4.35 -3.44
C LEU A 9 -9.70 -2.89 -3.26
N ARG A 10 -9.11 -2.29 -4.30
CA ARG A 10 -8.70 -0.88 -4.28
C ARG A 10 -9.89 0.05 -4.06
N GLN A 11 -11.02 -0.21 -4.70
CA GLN A 11 -12.25 0.56 -4.49
C GLN A 11 -12.73 0.50 -3.03
N ILE A 12 -12.69 -0.69 -2.42
CA ILE A 12 -13.05 -0.87 -1.01
C ILE A 12 -12.07 -0.11 -0.11
N LEU A 13 -10.76 -0.23 -0.35
CA LEU A 13 -9.75 0.43 0.48
C LEU A 13 -9.79 1.96 0.37
N ASN A 14 -10.16 2.49 -0.81
CA ASN A 14 -10.32 3.92 -1.05
C ASN A 14 -11.65 4.48 -0.51
N ALA A 15 -12.52 3.65 0.08
CA ALA A 15 -13.77 4.13 0.65
C ALA A 15 -13.49 5.14 1.78
N PRO A 16 -14.24 6.27 1.85
CA PRO A 16 -14.04 7.32 2.86
C PRO A 16 -14.05 6.80 4.30
N GLU A 17 -14.79 5.72 4.56
CA GLU A 17 -14.95 5.10 5.87
C GLU A 17 -13.72 4.26 6.26
N ILE A 18 -13.06 3.64 5.29
CA ILE A 18 -11.91 2.74 5.51
C ILE A 18 -10.63 3.54 5.75
N LYS A 19 -10.49 4.71 5.10
CA LYS A 19 -9.33 5.62 5.25
C LYS A 19 -7.98 4.91 5.10
N ALA A 20 -7.91 3.88 4.27
CA ALA A 20 -6.65 3.17 4.04
C ALA A 20 -5.72 4.02 3.17
N ASN A 21 -4.43 3.87 3.41
CA ASN A 21 -3.40 4.36 2.51
C ASN A 21 -3.07 3.22 1.53
N VAL A 22 -3.27 3.45 0.24
CA VAL A 22 -3.09 2.42 -0.80
C VAL A 22 -1.94 2.81 -1.71
N LEU A 23 -0.99 1.88 -1.91
CA LEU A 23 0.09 2.06 -2.88
C LEU A 23 -0.52 2.15 -4.30
N PRO A 24 -0.15 3.15 -5.13
CA PRO A 24 -0.70 3.30 -6.48
C PRO A 24 -0.36 2.13 -7.41
N ASP A 25 0.84 1.57 -7.28
CA ASP A 25 1.37 0.54 -8.16
C ASP A 25 0.54 -0.76 -8.16
N GLU A 26 0.70 -1.53 -9.25
CA GLU A 26 -0.02 -2.78 -9.47
C GLU A 26 0.91 -3.88 -9.96
N PHE A 27 0.72 -5.08 -9.41
CA PHE A 27 1.36 -6.30 -9.90
C PHE A 27 0.31 -7.26 -10.47
N LEU A 28 0.43 -7.57 -11.76
CA LEU A 28 -0.43 -8.53 -12.46
C LEU A 28 0.42 -9.64 -13.05
N LEU A 29 0.17 -10.87 -12.62
CA LEU A 29 0.84 -12.07 -13.10
C LEU A 29 0.05 -12.72 -14.25
N SER A 30 0.52 -12.51 -15.47
CA SER A 30 -0.01 -13.19 -16.67
C SER A 30 0.33 -14.68 -16.63
N HIS A 31 -0.52 -15.52 -17.24
CA HIS A 31 -0.27 -16.97 -17.35
C HIS A 31 0.06 -17.64 -16.00
N SER A 32 -0.65 -17.23 -14.94
CA SER A 32 -0.36 -17.68 -13.57
C SER A 32 -0.27 -19.20 -13.39
N LEU A 33 -1.00 -20.01 -14.18
CA LEU A 33 -0.89 -21.47 -14.11
C LEU A 33 0.47 -22.01 -14.58
N GLN A 34 1.16 -21.28 -15.45
CA GLN A 34 2.48 -21.60 -15.98
C GLN A 34 3.61 -20.85 -15.26
N ALA A 35 3.26 -19.86 -14.43
CA ALA A 35 4.24 -18.98 -13.79
C ALA A 35 4.98 -19.65 -12.63
N PHE A 36 4.53 -20.81 -12.16
CA PHE A 36 5.09 -21.51 -11.00
C PHE A 36 5.64 -22.89 -11.35
N ASN A 37 6.73 -23.27 -10.68
CA ASN A 37 7.27 -24.62 -10.72
C ASN A 37 6.44 -25.58 -9.81
N PRO A 38 6.71 -26.90 -9.82
CA PRO A 38 6.03 -27.85 -8.94
C PRO A 38 6.20 -27.60 -7.44
N SER A 39 7.22 -26.84 -7.04
CA SER A 39 7.47 -26.42 -5.65
C SER A 39 6.67 -25.16 -5.25
N GLY A 40 6.01 -24.50 -6.20
CA GLY A 40 5.23 -23.29 -5.97
C GLY A 40 6.02 -21.98 -6.12
N ASP A 41 7.25 -22.03 -6.65
CA ASP A 41 8.06 -20.84 -6.86
C ASP A 41 7.83 -20.23 -8.25
N LEU A 42 7.89 -18.90 -8.33
CA LEU A 42 7.95 -18.20 -9.61
C LEU A 42 9.18 -18.64 -10.41
N VAL A 43 9.01 -18.83 -11.72
CA VAL A 43 10.09 -19.30 -12.60
C VAL A 43 10.69 -18.21 -13.49
N ASP A 44 9.95 -17.13 -13.72
CA ASP A 44 10.37 -16.03 -14.57
C ASP A 44 11.14 -14.99 -13.75
N LEU A 45 12.45 -14.87 -14.03
CA LEU A 45 13.35 -13.96 -13.32
C LEU A 45 12.97 -12.48 -13.48
N ASP A 46 12.42 -12.08 -14.61
CA ASP A 46 12.03 -10.68 -14.82
C ASP A 46 10.74 -10.35 -14.08
N VAL A 47 9.82 -11.30 -14.00
CA VAL A 47 8.64 -11.21 -13.13
C VAL A 47 9.04 -11.13 -11.66
N ILE A 48 10.00 -11.95 -11.22
CA ILE A 48 10.51 -11.93 -9.84
C ILE A 48 11.11 -10.55 -9.52
N LYS A 49 12.02 -10.05 -10.35
CA LYS A 49 12.64 -8.73 -10.17
C LYS A 49 11.60 -7.60 -10.10
N LYS A 50 10.58 -7.67 -10.95
CA LYS A 50 9.48 -6.69 -10.93
C LYS A 50 8.68 -6.77 -9.63
N LEU A 51 8.36 -7.98 -9.17
CA LEU A 51 7.65 -8.18 -7.91
C LEU A 51 8.47 -7.66 -6.73
N ASP A 52 9.78 -7.95 -6.70
CA ASP A 52 10.70 -7.47 -5.67
C ASP A 52 10.77 -5.95 -5.62
N ALA A 53 10.92 -5.29 -6.78
CA ALA A 53 10.94 -3.83 -6.86
C ALA A 53 9.66 -3.19 -6.31
N ILE A 54 8.48 -3.69 -6.72
CA ILE A 54 7.19 -3.21 -6.21
C ILE A 54 7.08 -3.43 -4.69
N PHE A 55 7.60 -4.55 -4.17
CA PHE A 55 7.54 -4.85 -2.75
C PHE A 55 8.50 -3.98 -1.93
N ASP A 56 9.66 -3.62 -2.48
CA ASP A 56 10.58 -2.67 -1.85
C ASP A 56 9.96 -1.26 -1.80
N ASP A 57 9.29 -0.83 -2.87
CA ASP A 57 8.50 0.42 -2.88
C ASP A 57 7.37 0.37 -1.84
N PHE A 58 6.68 -0.77 -1.70
CA PHE A 58 5.66 -0.96 -0.66
C PHE A 58 6.24 -0.81 0.76
N ARG A 59 7.44 -1.34 1.02
CA ARG A 59 8.11 -1.18 2.34
C ARG A 59 8.45 0.28 2.63
N ILE A 60 8.88 1.03 1.61
CA ILE A 60 9.14 2.47 1.74
C ILE A 60 7.82 3.22 2.02
N PHE A 61 6.77 2.88 1.26
CA PHE A 61 5.44 3.46 1.42
C PHE A 61 4.92 3.30 2.85
N VAL A 62 5.00 2.09 3.43
CA VAL A 62 4.59 1.83 4.83
C VAL A 62 5.32 2.78 5.80
N LYS A 63 6.64 2.92 5.68
CA LYS A 63 7.45 3.80 6.56
C LYS A 63 7.06 5.27 6.42
N ILE A 64 6.77 5.72 5.20
CA ILE A 64 6.33 7.11 4.94
C ILE A 64 4.95 7.33 5.55
N THR A 65 4.01 6.41 5.34
CA THR A 65 2.66 6.47 5.88
C THR A 65 2.66 6.50 7.41
N GLU A 66 3.49 5.68 8.06
CA GLU A 66 3.64 5.69 9.53
C GLU A 66 4.13 7.05 10.05
N LYS A 67 5.14 7.64 9.41
CA LYS A 67 5.66 8.96 9.77
C LYS A 67 4.59 10.06 9.60
N LEU A 68 3.83 10.03 8.52
CA LEU A 68 2.76 10.99 8.27
C LEU A 68 1.67 10.89 9.34
N ARG A 69 1.27 9.67 9.71
CA ARG A 69 0.29 9.44 10.79
C ARG A 69 0.76 10.02 12.12
N ASN A 70 2.03 9.79 12.48
CA ASN A 70 2.59 10.33 13.72
C ASN A 70 2.64 11.86 13.71
N ALA A 71 3.02 12.48 12.58
CA ALA A 71 3.01 13.93 12.44
C ALA A 71 1.60 14.52 12.55
N GLN A 72 0.59 13.89 11.94
CA GLN A 72 -0.81 14.30 12.05
C GLN A 72 -1.32 14.21 13.50
N GLU A 73 -0.92 13.16 14.24
CA GLU A 73 -1.31 13.02 15.64
C GLU A 73 -0.68 14.09 16.53
N LEU A 74 0.59 14.44 16.29
CA LEU A 74 1.27 15.53 17.01
C LEU A 74 0.61 16.88 16.73
N LEU A 75 0.39 17.23 15.46
CA LEU A 75 -0.29 18.46 15.08
C LEU A 75 -1.71 18.56 15.67
N ARG A 76 -2.42 17.43 15.77
CA ARG A 76 -3.74 17.38 16.42
C ARG A 76 -3.64 17.69 17.92
N LYS A 77 -2.66 17.12 18.63
CA LYS A 77 -2.44 17.40 20.06
C LYS A 77 -2.07 18.86 20.29
N ASP A 78 -1.15 19.40 19.49
CA ASP A 78 -0.75 20.81 19.59
C ASP A 78 -1.94 21.76 19.36
N ALA A 79 -2.85 21.42 18.43
CA ALA A 79 -4.07 22.19 18.19
C ALA A 79 -5.12 22.04 19.30
N GLU A 80 -5.21 20.87 19.95
CA GLU A 80 -6.08 20.63 21.12
C GLU A 80 -5.58 21.37 22.36
N ASP A 81 -4.26 21.47 22.55
CA ASP A 81 -3.61 22.13 23.67
C ASP A 81 -3.44 23.66 23.47
N PHE A 82 -3.81 24.18 22.29
CA PHE A 82 -3.71 25.61 21.99
C PHE A 82 -4.77 26.41 22.75
N ASP A 83 -4.32 27.28 23.66
CA ASP A 83 -5.18 28.17 24.44
C ASP A 83 -5.60 29.40 23.62
N TRP A 84 -6.84 29.35 23.11
CA TRP A 84 -7.43 30.42 22.31
C TRP A 84 -7.80 31.67 23.12
N GLU A 85 -7.86 31.59 24.45
CA GLU A 85 -8.26 32.70 25.33
C GLU A 85 -7.09 33.63 25.71
N ASN A 86 -5.85 33.25 25.42
CA ASN A 86 -4.62 34.02 25.72
C ASN A 86 -3.97 34.66 24.47
N LEU A 87 -4.77 35.03 23.46
CA LEU A 87 -4.33 35.68 22.21
C LEU A 87 -4.04 37.18 22.34
#